data_AF-Q1H8R4-F1
#
_entry.id   AF-Q1H8R4-F1
#
_cell.length_a   1.000
_cell.length_b   1.000
_cell.length_c   1.000
_cell.angle_alpha   90.00
_cell.angle_beta   90.00
_cell.angle_gamma   90.00
#
_symmetry.space_group_name_H-M   'P 1'
#
loop_
_entity.id
_entity.type
_entity.pdbx_description
1 polymer ?
#
loop_
_entity_poly.entity_id
_entity_poly.type
_entity_poly.pdbx_seq_one_letter_code
_entity_poly.pdbx_strand_id
1 'polypeptide(L)'
;PSVCTIVIWVASAPHAAVNFGQYPYAGYLPNRPTVSRRFMPQPGTPEYVELESDPEKAFLKTITAQFQTLLGVSLIEILSRHSSDEVYLGQRDTPQWTSACRRA
;
A
#
# COMPACT_ATOMS: atom_id res chain seq x y z
N PRO A 1 -28.77 -7.17 -11.51
CA PRO A 1 -28.41 -5.83 -10.99
C PRO A 1 -27.24 -5.86 -10.00
N SER A 2 -27.27 -6.73 -8.98
CA SER A 2 -26.25 -6.79 -7.92
C SER A 2 -24.84 -7.19 -8.39
N VAL A 3 -24.71 -8.17 -9.28
CA VAL A 3 -23.40 -8.70 -9.72
C VAL A 3 -22.59 -7.67 -10.51
N CYS A 4 -23.18 -7.01 -11.50
CA CYS A 4 -22.48 -5.97 -12.28
C CYS A 4 -22.01 -4.82 -11.39
N THR A 5 -22.84 -4.39 -10.43
CA THR A 5 -22.45 -3.35 -9.47
C THR A 5 -21.26 -3.78 -8.63
N ILE A 6 -21.23 -5.01 -8.12
CA ILE A 6 -20.10 -5.52 -7.32
C ILE A 6 -18.82 -5.57 -8.17
N VAL A 7 -18.89 -6.09 -9.40
CA VAL A 7 -17.72 -6.19 -10.28
C VAL A 7 -17.19 -4.80 -10.64
N ILE A 8 -18.06 -3.88 -11.07
CA ILE A 8 -17.66 -2.51 -11.40
C ILE A 8 -17.09 -1.81 -10.17
N TRP A 9 -17.72 -1.97 -9.01
CA TRP A 9 -17.25 -1.42 -7.75
C TRP A 9 -15.86 -1.92 -7.42
N VAL A 10 -15.68 -3.24 -7.19
CA VAL A 10 -14.41 -3.85 -6.75
C VAL A 10 -13.25 -3.53 -7.69
N ALA A 11 -13.48 -3.56 -9.01
CA ALA A 11 -12.46 -3.26 -10.01
C ALA A 11 -12.05 -1.78 -10.07
N SER A 12 -12.84 -0.87 -9.50
CA SER A 12 -12.58 0.57 -9.50
C SER A 12 -12.25 1.08 -8.09
N ALA A 13 -13.26 1.49 -7.33
CA ALA A 13 -13.07 2.32 -6.15
C ALA A 13 -12.37 1.61 -4.97
N PRO A 14 -12.74 0.39 -4.55
CA PRO A 14 -12.03 -0.34 -3.50
C PRO A 14 -10.60 -0.63 -3.88
N HIS A 15 -10.34 -1.08 -5.11
CA HIS A 15 -8.98 -1.28 -5.60
C HIS A 15 -8.17 0.02 -5.50
N ALA A 16 -8.69 1.13 -6.01
CA ALA A 16 -8.03 2.43 -5.94
C ALA A 16 -7.75 2.88 -4.49
N ALA A 17 -8.73 2.72 -3.60
CA ALA A 17 -8.64 3.12 -2.20
C ALA A 17 -7.57 2.35 -1.42
N VAL A 18 -7.38 1.05 -1.70
CA VAL A 18 -6.35 0.23 -1.01
C VAL A 18 -5.00 0.23 -1.73
N ASN A 19 -4.95 0.60 -3.01
CA ASN A 19 -3.74 0.52 -3.83
C ASN A 19 -2.95 1.84 -3.84
N PHE A 20 -3.54 2.94 -4.28
CA PHE A 20 -2.78 4.17 -4.59
C PHE A 20 -2.32 4.93 -3.34
N GLY A 21 -2.83 4.56 -2.17
CA GLY A 21 -2.34 5.05 -0.87
C GLY A 21 -1.11 4.29 -0.33
N GLN A 22 -0.66 3.20 -0.96
CA GLN A 22 0.41 2.38 -0.41
C GLN A 22 1.71 3.18 -0.21
N TYR A 23 2.27 3.79 -1.25
CA TYR A 23 3.50 4.58 -1.13
C TYR A 23 3.31 5.86 -0.30
N PRO A 24 2.24 6.66 -0.48
CA PRO A 24 2.02 7.84 0.35
C PRO A 24 2.02 7.55 1.86
N TYR A 25 1.47 6.41 2.30
CA TYR A 25 1.46 6.04 3.73
C TYR A 25 2.66 5.21 4.17
N ALA A 26 3.19 4.33 3.32
CA ALA A 26 4.19 3.33 3.70
C ALA A 26 5.59 3.58 3.10
N GLY A 27 5.76 4.65 2.32
CA GLY A 27 7.06 5.07 1.79
C GLY A 27 8.06 5.42 2.90
N TYR A 28 7.58 5.90 4.05
CA TYR A 28 8.34 5.92 5.30
C TYR A 28 8.03 4.67 6.13
N LEU A 29 8.89 3.66 6.02
CA LEU A 29 8.62 2.33 6.58
C LEU A 29 8.24 2.30 8.08
N PRO A 30 8.87 3.07 8.97
CA PRO A 30 8.46 3.10 10.38
C PRO A 30 6.96 3.34 10.61
N ASN A 31 6.28 4.04 9.70
CA ASN A 31 4.85 4.28 9.76
C ASN A 31 4.00 3.03 9.42
N ARG A 32 4.52 2.08 8.64
CA ARG A 32 3.82 0.84 8.26
C ARG A 32 4.79 -0.33 8.09
N PRO A 33 5.34 -0.88 9.19
CA PRO A 33 6.23 -2.02 9.13
C PRO A 33 5.50 -3.28 8.62
N THR A 34 6.15 -4.04 7.75
CA THR A 34 5.58 -5.25 7.13
C THR A 34 5.92 -6.54 7.88
N VAL A 35 6.98 -6.52 8.70
CA VAL A 35 7.46 -7.66 9.47
C VAL A 35 7.93 -7.18 10.84
N SER A 36 7.67 -8.00 11.87
CA SER A 36 8.36 -7.93 13.16
C SER A 36 9.30 -9.12 13.29
N ARG A 37 10.58 -8.86 13.60
CA ARG A 37 11.67 -9.84 13.60
C ARG A 37 12.02 -10.38 14.99
N ARG A 38 11.55 -9.75 16.07
CA ARG A 38 11.81 -10.18 17.46
C ARG A 38 10.62 -9.88 18.36
N PHE A 39 10.48 -10.67 19.42
CA PHE A 39 9.50 -10.42 20.48
C PHE A 39 9.92 -9.26 21.37
N MET A 40 9.02 -8.83 22.25
CA MET A 40 9.32 -7.86 23.29
C MET A 40 10.45 -8.40 24.20
N PRO A 41 11.56 -7.67 24.39
CA PRO A 41 12.61 -8.11 25.28
C PRO A 41 12.12 -8.19 26.73
N GLN A 42 12.70 -9.10 27.51
CA GLN A 42 12.36 -9.30 28.92
C GLN A 42 13.29 -8.49 29.83
N PRO A 43 12.82 -8.01 31.00
CA PRO A 43 13.67 -7.32 31.96
C PRO A 43 14.93 -8.14 32.30
N GLY A 44 16.08 -7.47 32.34
CA GLY A 44 17.39 -8.09 32.61
C GLY A 44 18.10 -8.67 31.37
N THR A 45 17.50 -8.59 30.17
CA THR A 45 18.18 -8.96 28.91
C THR A 45 18.97 -7.78 28.32
N PRO A 46 20.05 -8.04 27.54
CA PRO A 46 20.77 -6.98 26.82
C PRO A 46 19.87 -6.17 25.89
N GLU A 47 18.87 -6.81 25.27
CA GLU A 47 17.91 -6.16 24.38
C GLU A 47 16.96 -5.23 25.13
N TYR A 48 16.65 -5.53 26.40
CA TYR A 48 15.86 -4.65 27.25
C TYR A 48 16.65 -3.40 27.64
N VAL A 49 17.95 -3.54 27.94
CA VAL A 49 18.85 -2.40 28.16
C VAL A 49 19.03 -1.57 26.89
N GLU A 50 19.11 -2.20 25.71
CA GLU A 50 19.12 -1.49 24.42
C GLU A 50 17.83 -0.69 24.22
N LEU A 51 16.67 -1.26 24.56
CA LEU A 51 15.40 -0.55 24.46
C LEU A 51 15.33 0.68 25.36
N GLU A 52 15.83 0.59 26.60
CA GLU A 52 15.85 1.72 27.54
C GLU A 52 16.82 2.83 27.13
N SER A 53 17.98 2.45 26.57
CA SER A 53 19.05 3.39 26.21
C SER A 53 18.90 3.98 24.81
N ASP A 54 18.39 3.21 23.84
CA ASP A 54 18.23 3.59 22.44
C ASP A 54 16.96 2.95 21.84
N PRO A 55 15.78 3.54 22.14
CA PRO A 55 14.50 3.00 21.69
C PRO A 55 14.35 3.02 20.16
N GLU A 56 15.00 3.96 19.45
CA GLU A 56 14.96 4.03 17.99
C GLU A 56 15.70 2.85 17.35
N LYS A 57 16.92 2.58 17.80
CA LYS A 57 17.67 1.40 17.37
C LYS A 57 16.95 0.12 17.73
N ALA A 58 16.34 0.07 18.92
CA ALA A 58 15.56 -1.08 19.33
C ALA A 58 14.35 -1.29 18.41
N PHE A 59 13.64 -0.22 18.05
CA PHE A 59 12.53 -0.26 17.11
C PHE A 59 12.98 -0.73 15.71
N LEU A 60 14.05 -0.14 15.16
CA LEU A 60 14.60 -0.50 13.84
C LEU A 60 15.11 -1.94 13.77
N LYS A 61 15.63 -2.49 14.86
CA LYS A 61 15.99 -3.92 14.95
C LYS A 61 14.78 -4.85 15.01
N THR A 62 13.63 -4.35 15.48
CA THR A 62 12.39 -5.13 15.57
C THR A 62 11.63 -5.13 14.25
N ILE A 63 11.46 -3.99 13.59
CA ILE A 63 10.68 -3.91 12.34
C ILE A 63 11.46 -4.44 11.12
N THR A 64 10.85 -4.40 9.94
CA THR A 64 11.42 -4.86 8.65
C THR A 64 12.87 -4.39 8.45
N ALA A 65 13.76 -5.30 8.02
CA ALA A 65 15.18 -5.02 7.84
C ALA A 65 15.44 -4.09 6.64
N GLN A 66 16.48 -3.25 6.73
CA GLN A 66 16.78 -2.20 5.74
C GLN A 66 16.75 -2.65 4.27
N PHE A 67 17.34 -3.79 3.94
CA PHE A 67 17.32 -4.28 2.55
C PHE A 67 15.90 -4.62 2.07
N GLN A 68 15.11 -5.29 2.92
CA GLN A 68 13.71 -5.60 2.63
C GLN A 68 12.86 -4.33 2.57
N THR A 69 13.19 -3.32 3.37
CA THR A 69 12.58 -1.98 3.32
C THR A 69 12.75 -1.36 1.95
N LEU A 70 13.98 -1.33 1.44
CA LEU A 70 14.28 -0.73 0.14
C LEU A 70 13.50 -1.42 -0.97
N LEU A 71 13.53 -2.76 -1.00
CA LEU A 71 12.75 -3.54 -1.97
C LEU A 71 11.24 -3.27 -1.84
N GLY A 72 10.71 -3.28 -0.61
CA GLY A 72 9.30 -3.07 -0.35
C GLY A 72 8.82 -1.68 -0.76
N VAL A 73 9.57 -0.63 -0.39
CA VAL A 73 9.27 0.76 -0.74
C VAL A 73 9.32 0.98 -2.25
N SER A 74 10.33 0.44 -2.94
CA SER A 74 10.40 0.51 -4.41
C SER A 74 9.22 -0.18 -5.10
N LEU A 75 8.76 -1.32 -4.58
CA LEU A 75 7.60 -2.02 -5.15
C LEU A 75 6.32 -1.22 -4.96
N ILE A 76 6.02 -0.75 -3.75
CA ILE A 76 4.80 0.03 -3.50
C ILE A 76 4.84 1.39 -4.22
N GLU A 77 6.02 1.96 -4.49
CA GLU A 77 6.18 3.16 -5.31
C GLU A 77 5.63 2.93 -6.72
N ILE A 78 6.04 1.82 -7.36
CA ILE A 78 5.56 1.45 -8.70
C ILE A 78 4.05 1.22 -8.68
N LEU A 79 3.55 0.46 -7.69
CA LEU A 79 2.12 0.12 -7.58
C LEU A 79 1.24 1.34 -7.29
N SER A 80 1.78 2.40 -6.71
CA SER A 80 1.02 3.60 -6.34
C SER A 80 1.00 4.67 -7.44
N ARG A 81 1.67 4.44 -8.58
CA ARG A 81 1.69 5.38 -9.70
C ARG A 81 0.54 5.11 -10.66
N HIS A 82 -0.05 6.18 -11.15
CA HIS A 82 -0.98 6.13 -12.28
C HIS A 82 -0.20 6.24 -13.58
N SER A 83 -0.53 5.37 -14.55
CA SER A 83 0.02 5.48 -15.89
C SER A 83 -0.55 6.72 -16.60
N SER A 84 0.20 7.27 -17.55
CA SER A 84 -0.25 8.43 -18.34
C SER A 84 -1.43 8.13 -19.27
N ASP A 85 -1.63 6.86 -19.61
CA ASP A 85 -2.70 6.34 -20.47
C ASP A 85 -3.86 5.70 -19.68
N GLU A 86 -3.93 5.94 -18.36
CA GLU A 86 -4.97 5.39 -17.49
C GLU A 86 -6.39 5.88 -17.87
N VAL A 87 -7.38 4.98 -17.81
CA VAL A 87 -8.80 5.29 -18.07
C VAL A 87 -9.57 5.29 -16.76
N TYR A 88 -9.96 6.48 -16.29
CA TYR A 88 -10.60 6.64 -14.99
C TYR A 88 -12.08 6.25 -15.01
N LEU A 89 -12.64 6.02 -13.82
CA LEU A 89 -14.06 5.70 -13.69
C LEU A 89 -14.94 6.78 -14.34
N GLY A 90 -15.87 6.35 -15.19
CA GLY A 90 -16.73 7.24 -15.99
C GLY A 90 -16.16 7.60 -17.36
N GLN A 91 -14.90 7.24 -17.65
CA GLN A 91 -14.29 7.37 -18.96
C GLN A 91 -14.35 6.05 -19.74
N ARG A 92 -14.05 6.15 -21.04
CA ARG A 92 -13.80 5.01 -21.93
C ARG A 92 -12.62 5.34 -22.82
N ASP A 93 -11.93 4.29 -23.24
CA ASP A 93 -10.82 4.33 -24.19
C ASP A 93 -11.25 4.79 -25.59
N THR A 94 -12.48 4.46 -26.01
CA THR A 94 -13.05 4.89 -27.28
C THR A 94 -14.46 5.47 -27.14
N PRO A 95 -14.76 6.61 -27.81
CA PRO A 95 -16.09 7.20 -27.80
C PRO A 95 -17.13 6.34 -28.55
N GLN A 96 -16.74 5.49 -29.50
CA GLN A 96 -17.64 4.64 -30.29
C GLN A 96 -17.74 3.20 -29.77
N TRP A 97 -17.65 3.01 -28.45
CA TRP A 97 -17.79 1.69 -27.82
C TRP A 97 -19.18 1.03 -28.05
N THR A 98 -20.19 1.80 -28.44
CA THR A 98 -21.53 1.31 -28.79
C THR A 98 -22.12 2.09 -29.96
N SER A 99 -22.89 1.44 -30.82
CA SER A 99 -23.68 2.06 -31.89
C SER A 99 -25.03 2.60 -31.40
N ALA A 100 -25.41 2.31 -30.15
CA ALA A 100 -26.69 2.70 -29.59
C ALA A 100 -26.68 4.17 -29.15
N CYS A 101 -27.50 4.99 -29.80
CA CYS A 101 -27.85 6.32 -29.30
C CYS A 101 -29.08 6.21 -28.40
N ARG A 102 -28.93 6.47 -27.09
CA ARG A 102 -30.08 6.63 -26.19
C ARG A 102 -30.62 8.05 -26.34
N ARG A 103 -31.86 8.19 -26.79
CA ARG A 103 -32.57 9.48 -26.74
C ARG A 103 -32.75 9.87 -25.27
N ALA A 104 -32.44 11.14 -24.97
CA ALA A 104 -32.63 11.75 -23.66
C ALA A 104 -34.12 11.80 -23.29
#